data_AF-A0A2Z6NAT8-F1
#
_entry.id   AF-A0A2Z6NAT8-F1
#
_cell.length_a   1.000
_cell.length_b   1.000
_cell.length_c   1.000
_cell.angle_alpha   90.00
_cell.angle_beta   90.00
_cell.angle_gamma   90.00
#
_symmetry.space_group_name_H-M   'P 1'
#
loop_
_entity.id
_entity.type
_entity.pdbx_description
1 polymer ?
#
loop_
_entity_poly.entity_id
_entity_poly.type
_entity_poly.pdbx_seq_one_letter_code
_entity_poly.pdbx_strand_id
1 'polypeptide(L)'
;MQGLVMEKFQNSLDVEGRKKKIIYLGDGNGDFCPSLKLKESDYLMPRMNFPLCDLVSKNSNDIKACVHDWMDGEELENVLLHIINKANIGKENNIVGPKIISIDCKLGTISMDAHKVFPEAITVPL
;
A
#
# COMPACT_ATOMS: atom_id res chain seq x y z
N MET A 1 13.62 -2.30 -13.25
CA MET A 1 12.83 -2.91 -12.17
C MET A 1 12.72 -1.93 -11.02
N GLN A 2 11.51 -1.66 -10.52
CA GLN A 2 11.26 -0.73 -9.40
C GLN A 2 11.90 -1.19 -8.07
N GLY A 3 12.08 -2.50 -7.87
CA GLY A 3 12.72 -3.05 -6.66
C GLY A 3 14.17 -2.56 -6.42
N LEU A 4 14.96 -2.36 -7.48
CA LEU A 4 16.33 -1.83 -7.35
C LEU A 4 16.35 -0.36 -6.89
N VAL A 5 15.31 0.40 -7.24
CA VAL A 5 15.16 1.79 -6.79
C VAL A 5 14.83 1.81 -5.29
N MET A 6 13.95 0.91 -4.84
CA MET A 6 13.61 0.75 -3.43
C MET A 6 14.85 0.39 -2.58
N GLU A 7 15.67 -0.56 -3.04
CA GLU A 7 16.90 -0.95 -2.33
C GLU A 7 17.90 0.22 -2.21
N LYS A 8 18.12 0.96 -3.31
CA LYS A 8 18.97 2.16 -3.28
C LYS A 8 18.46 3.22 -2.32
N PHE A 9 17.14 3.44 -2.31
CA PHE A 9 16.51 4.38 -1.40
C PHE A 9 16.69 3.95 0.06
N GLN A 10 16.36 2.71 0.41
CA GLN A 10 16.54 2.18 1.76
C GLN A 10 17.99 2.30 2.25
N ASN A 11 18.96 1.94 1.41
CA ASN A 11 20.39 2.09 1.74
C ASN A 11 20.77 3.54 2.03
N SER A 12 20.22 4.50 1.27
CA SER A 12 20.46 5.93 1.52
C SER A 12 19.90 6.40 2.86
N LEU A 13 18.75 5.86 3.29
CA LEU A 13 18.15 6.19 4.58
C LEU A 13 18.93 5.58 5.75
N ASP A 14 19.43 4.35 5.58
CA ASP A 14 20.20 3.64 6.60
C ASP A 14 21.57 4.32 6.85
N VAL A 15 22.21 4.84 5.79
CA VAL A 15 23.48 5.60 5.89
C VAL A 15 23.33 6.90 6.70
N GLU A 16 22.15 7.53 6.65
CA GLU A 16 21.88 8.75 7.42
C GLU A 16 21.67 8.48 8.93
N GLY A 17 21.62 7.21 9.37
CA GLY A 17 21.38 6.83 10.76
C GLY A 17 19.99 7.21 11.28
N ARG A 18 19.08 7.65 10.40
CA ARG A 18 17.73 8.06 10.76
C ARG A 18 16.81 6.85 10.67
N LYS A 19 16.18 6.46 11.79
CA LYS A 19 15.08 5.48 11.80
C LYS A 19 13.85 6.08 11.09
N LYS A 20 13.84 6.05 9.76
CA LYS A 20 12.71 6.44 8.93
C LYS A 20 11.86 5.21 8.64
N LYS A 21 10.53 5.40 8.64
CA LYS A 21 9.57 4.40 8.18
C LYS A 21 9.17 4.73 6.75
N ILE A 22 9.00 3.72 5.91
CA ILE A 22 8.52 3.89 4.54
C ILE A 22 7.01 3.62 4.52
N ILE A 23 6.27 4.45 3.79
CA ILE A 23 4.88 4.19 3.42
C ILE A 23 4.86 4.06 1.90
N TYR A 24 4.59 2.86 1.39
CA TYR A 24 4.57 2.59 -0.05
C TYR A 24 3.13 2.49 -0.54
N LEU A 25 2.78 3.26 -1.56
CA LEU A 25 1.47 3.23 -2.22
C LEU A 25 1.65 2.56 -3.58
N GLY A 26 0.75 1.66 -3.93
CA GLY A 26 0.78 1.00 -5.25
C GLY A 26 -0.54 0.34 -5.60
N ASP A 27 -0.70 0.02 -6.87
CA ASP A 27 -1.91 -0.60 -7.41
C ASP A 27 -1.58 -1.69 -8.46
N GLY A 28 -0.44 -1.59 -9.14
CA GLY A 28 -0.09 -2.45 -10.27
C GLY A 28 0.75 -3.68 -9.93
N ASN A 29 0.86 -4.59 -10.90
CA ASN A 29 1.75 -5.77 -10.81
C ASN A 29 3.23 -5.41 -10.58
N GLY A 30 3.68 -4.27 -11.13
CA GLY A 30 5.05 -3.78 -10.98
C GLY A 30 5.43 -3.44 -9.53
N ASP A 31 4.43 -3.19 -8.69
CA ASP A 31 4.58 -2.78 -7.30
C ASP A 31 4.75 -3.95 -6.34
N PHE A 32 4.49 -5.18 -6.77
CA PHE A 32 4.62 -6.34 -5.88
C PHE A 32 6.09 -6.59 -5.49
N CYS A 33 7.01 -6.52 -6.46
CA CYS A 33 8.44 -6.69 -6.19
C CYS A 33 9.01 -5.69 -5.16
N PRO A 34 8.80 -4.36 -5.28
CA PRO A 34 9.24 -3.43 -4.24
C PRO A 34 8.51 -3.62 -2.91
N SER A 35 7.26 -4.10 -2.90
CA SER A 35 6.52 -4.41 -1.66
C SER A 35 7.22 -5.49 -0.81
N LEU A 36 7.83 -6.49 -1.45
CA LEU A 36 8.61 -7.55 -0.77
C LEU A 36 9.90 -7.04 -0.10
N LYS A 37 10.34 -5.83 -0.43
CA LYS A 37 11.57 -5.23 0.12
C LYS A 37 11.29 -4.39 1.37
N LEU A 38 10.03 -4.15 1.71
CA LEU A 38 9.64 -3.38 2.89
C LEU A 38 9.98 -4.15 4.18
N LYS A 39 10.36 -3.40 5.22
CA LYS A 39 10.69 -3.94 6.55
C LYS A 39 9.42 -4.02 7.41
N GLU A 40 9.48 -4.75 8.53
CA GLU A 40 8.35 -4.87 9.48
C GLU A 40 7.90 -3.52 10.06
N SER A 41 8.80 -2.53 10.09
CA SER A 41 8.50 -1.17 10.55
C SER A 41 7.81 -0.29 9.50
N ASP A 42 7.71 -0.76 8.26
CA ASP A 42 7.17 -0.02 7.12
C ASP A 42 5.70 -0.35 6.88
N TYR A 43 5.06 0.42 6.01
CA TYR A 43 3.66 0.30 5.65
C TYR A 43 3.50 0.12 4.14
N LEU A 44 2.60 -0.78 3.75
CA LEU A 44 2.19 -1.01 2.37
C LEU A 44 0.71 -0.64 2.22
N MET A 45 0.39 0.15 1.20
CA MET A 45 -0.95 0.63 0.93
C MET A 45 -1.42 0.23 -0.48
N PRO A 46 -1.90 -1.02 -0.66
CA PRO A 46 -2.35 -1.49 -1.96
C PRO A 46 -3.74 -0.96 -2.28
N ARG A 47 -3.94 -0.45 -3.51
CA ARG A 47 -5.26 -0.01 -3.95
C ARG A 47 -6.21 -1.19 -4.13
N MET A 48 -7.38 -1.13 -3.51
CA MET A 48 -8.39 -2.18 -3.58
C MET A 48 -8.94 -2.32 -5.00
N ASN A 49 -9.20 -3.57 -5.41
CA ASN A 49 -9.67 -3.96 -6.76
C ASN A 49 -8.62 -3.74 -7.87
N PHE A 50 -7.34 -3.60 -7.51
CA PHE A 50 -6.22 -3.56 -8.44
C PHE A 50 -5.24 -4.72 -8.18
N PRO A 51 -4.41 -5.11 -9.18
CA PRO A 51 -3.63 -6.34 -9.11
C PRO A 51 -2.69 -6.47 -7.91
N LEU A 52 -2.15 -5.37 -7.38
CA LEU A 52 -1.30 -5.41 -6.20
C LEU A 52 -2.03 -5.97 -4.97
N CYS A 53 -3.28 -5.57 -4.77
CA CYS A 53 -4.11 -6.01 -3.64
C CYS A 53 -4.29 -7.54 -3.62
N ASP A 54 -4.56 -8.12 -4.79
CA ASP A 54 -4.68 -9.57 -4.96
C ASP A 54 -3.35 -10.31 -4.73
N LEU A 55 -2.25 -9.75 -5.25
CA LEU A 55 -0.92 -10.34 -5.09
C LEU A 55 -0.47 -10.33 -3.64
N VAL A 56 -0.70 -9.23 -2.92
CA VAL A 56 -0.42 -9.12 -1.48
C VAL A 56 -1.24 -10.12 -0.69
N SER A 57 -2.52 -10.27 -1.01
CA SER A 57 -3.41 -11.25 -0.34
C SER A 57 -2.96 -12.69 -0.54
N LYS A 58 -2.55 -13.05 -1.77
CA LYS A 58 -2.09 -14.41 -2.11
C LYS A 58 -0.74 -14.77 -1.50
N ASN A 59 0.10 -13.77 -1.21
CA ASN A 59 1.47 -13.95 -0.73
C ASN A 59 1.68 -13.25 0.62
N SER A 60 0.66 -13.26 1.49
CA SER A 60 0.66 -12.51 2.76
C SER A 60 1.85 -12.86 3.66
N ASN A 61 2.31 -14.10 3.63
CA ASN A 61 3.46 -14.56 4.42
C ASN A 61 4.80 -13.97 3.95
N ASP A 62 4.89 -13.51 2.70
CA ASP A 62 6.10 -12.91 2.14
C ASP A 62 6.16 -11.39 2.37
N ILE A 63 5.03 -10.78 2.77
CA ILE A 63 4.91 -9.35 3.04
C ILE A 63 5.19 -9.09 4.52
N LYS A 64 6.30 -8.42 4.80
CA LYS A 64 6.72 -8.08 6.16
C LYS A 64 6.07 -6.80 6.70
N ALA A 65 5.74 -5.88 5.80
CA ALA A 65 5.18 -4.57 6.16
C ALA A 65 3.75 -4.68 6.69
N CYS A 66 3.33 -3.69 7.47
CA CYS A 66 1.94 -3.52 7.85
C CYS A 66 1.11 -3.08 6.64
N VAL A 67 0.10 -3.88 6.27
CA VAL A 67 -0.73 -3.64 5.08
C VAL A 67 -2.00 -2.87 5.44
N HIS A 68 -2.32 -1.82 4.67
CA HIS A 68 -3.55 -1.05 4.79
C HIS A 68 -4.07 -0.66 3.40
N ASP A 69 -5.14 -1.29 2.92
CA ASP A 69 -5.70 -0.97 1.61
C ASP A 69 -6.49 0.35 1.58
N TRP A 70 -6.78 0.81 0.37
CA TRP A 70 -7.60 2.01 0.09
C TRP A 70 -8.33 1.86 -1.24
N MET A 71 -9.55 2.39 -1.34
CA MET A 71 -10.35 2.32 -2.57
C MET A 71 -10.27 3.60 -3.41
N ASP A 72 -10.39 4.74 -2.74
CA ASP A 72 -10.47 6.07 -3.34
C ASP A 72 -9.60 7.10 -2.58
N GLY A 73 -9.67 8.37 -3.02
CA GLY A 73 -8.87 9.44 -2.44
C GLY A 73 -9.22 9.77 -1.00
N GLU A 74 -10.49 9.64 -0.61
CA GLU A 74 -10.94 9.95 0.76
C GLU A 74 -10.48 8.86 1.73
N GLU A 75 -10.62 7.58 1.35
CA GLU A 75 -10.08 6.48 2.14
C GLU A 75 -8.55 6.55 2.23
N LEU A 76 -7.88 6.87 1.12
CA LEU A 76 -6.43 7.04 1.10
C LEU A 76 -5.97 8.10 2.10
N GLU A 77 -6.61 9.26 2.12
CA GLU A 77 -6.33 10.34 3.06
C GLU A 77 -6.50 9.86 4.50
N ASN A 78 -7.64 9.25 4.81
CA ASN A 78 -7.97 8.76 6.15
C ASN A 78 -6.96 7.73 6.68
N VAL A 79 -6.60 6.75 5.84
CA VAL A 79 -5.63 5.71 6.19
C VAL A 79 -4.23 6.29 6.37
N LEU A 80 -3.81 7.20 5.48
CA LEU A 80 -2.49 7.81 5.56
C LEU A 80 -2.34 8.66 6.84
N LEU A 81 -3.34 9.48 7.16
CA LEU A 81 -3.37 10.26 8.41
C LEU A 81 -3.32 9.36 9.64
N HIS A 82 -4.06 8.25 9.63
CA HIS A 82 -4.02 7.28 10.72
C HIS A 82 -2.61 6.71 10.92
N ILE A 83 -1.94 6.28 9.84
CA ILE A 83 -0.58 5.72 9.89
C ILE A 83 0.42 6.75 10.42
N ILE A 84 0.37 7.99 9.93
CA ILE A 84 1.27 9.07 10.36
C ILE A 84 1.05 9.38 11.85
N ASN A 85 -0.20 9.54 12.26
CA ASN A 85 -0.54 9.83 13.65
C ASN A 85 -0.10 8.67 14.57
N LYS A 86 -0.36 7.42 14.19
CA LYS A 86 0.11 6.24 14.94
C LYS A 86 1.63 6.19 15.05
N ALA A 87 2.36 6.54 13.99
CA ALA A 87 3.81 6.61 14.00
C ALA A 87 4.35 7.72 14.92
N ASN A 88 3.58 8.79 15.13
CA ASN A 88 3.91 9.90 16.03
C ASN A 88 3.50 9.66 17.48
N ILE A 89 2.37 8.98 17.74
CA ILE A 89 1.85 8.68 19.09
C ILE A 89 2.79 7.76 19.88
N GLY A 90 3.63 6.95 19.22
CA GLY A 90 4.72 6.23 19.89
C GLY A 90 5.77 7.11 20.57
N LYS A 91 5.62 8.44 20.53
CA LYS A 91 6.49 9.43 21.19
C LYS A 91 5.82 10.25 22.30
N GLU A 92 4.49 10.26 22.44
CA GLU A 92 3.78 10.95 23.54
C GLU A 92 2.51 10.19 23.97
N ASN A 93 2.32 10.05 25.28
CA ASN A 93 1.28 9.23 25.91
C ASN A 93 -0.14 9.80 25.76
N ASN A 94 -1.11 8.90 25.50
CA ASN A 94 -2.56 9.02 25.71
C ASN A 94 -3.36 9.93 24.77
N ILE A 95 -3.89 9.39 23.66
CA ILE A 95 -5.28 9.68 23.22
C ILE A 95 -5.86 8.40 22.57
N VAL A 96 -7.11 8.09 22.93
CA VAL A 96 -7.94 7.00 22.37
C VAL A 96 -8.05 7.20 20.85
N GLY A 97 -7.29 6.40 20.10
CA GLY A 97 -7.35 6.37 18.63
C GLY A 97 -8.58 5.58 18.13
N PRO A 98 -9.08 5.86 16.91
CA PRO A 98 -10.21 5.15 16.35
C PRO A 98 -9.91 3.65 16.23
N LYS A 99 -10.96 2.86 16.38
CA LYS A 99 -11.00 1.39 16.36
C LYS A 99 -10.14 0.84 15.22
N ILE A 100 -9.21 -0.05 15.56
CA ILE A 100 -8.39 -0.82 14.61
C ILE A 100 -9.35 -1.54 13.65
N ILE A 101 -9.37 -1.13 12.38
CA ILE A 101 -9.94 -1.94 11.33
C ILE A 101 -8.76 -2.65 10.67
N SER A 102 -8.54 -3.90 11.07
CA SER A 102 -7.80 -4.85 10.23
C SER A 102 -8.68 -5.09 9.02
N ILE A 103 -8.43 -4.37 7.93
CA ILE A 103 -9.10 -4.62 6.67
C ILE A 103 -8.18 -5.58 5.93
N ASP A 104 -8.53 -6.87 6.03
CA ASP A 104 -8.01 -7.86 5.10
C ASP A 104 -8.29 -7.36 3.68
N CYS A 105 -7.33 -7.50 2.77
CA CYS A 105 -7.46 -7.18 1.33
C CYS A 105 -8.48 -8.07 0.57
N LYS A 106 -9.59 -8.41 1.25
CA LYS A 106 -10.76 -9.23 0.97
C LYS A 106 -10.54 -10.75 0.87
N LEU A 107 -10.99 -11.47 1.91
CA LEU A 107 -11.69 -12.74 1.73
C LEU A 107 -13.19 -12.47 1.62
N GLY A 108 -13.63 -12.03 0.44
CA GLY A 108 -15.04 -11.86 0.10
C GLY A 108 -15.26 -12.31 -1.32
N THR A 109 -15.64 -13.58 -1.49
CA THR A 109 -16.06 -14.14 -2.78
C THR A 109 -17.25 -13.33 -3.27
N ILE A 110 -17.07 -12.53 -4.33
CA ILE A 110 -18.20 -11.98 -5.07
C ILE A 110 -17.98 -12.29 -6.55
N SER A 111 -18.99 -13.00 -7.06
CA SER A 111 -19.18 -13.49 -8.42
C SER A 111 -18.68 -12.52 -9.49
N MET A 112 -17.94 -13.06 -10.45
CA MET A 112 -17.66 -12.39 -11.72
C MET A 112 -19.00 -12.02 -12.36
N ASP A 113 -19.24 -10.73 -12.57
CA ASP A 113 -20.28 -10.27 -13.50
C ASP A 113 -19.62 -9.50 -14.65
N ALA A 114 -20.16 -9.74 -15.83
CA ALA A 114 -19.48 -9.65 -17.11
C ALA A 114 -19.19 -8.20 -17.58
N HIS A 115 -18.02 -8.06 -18.23
CA HIS A 115 -17.64 -7.05 -19.23
C HIS A 115 -18.39 -5.70 -19.23
N LYS A 116 -17.81 -4.67 -18.60
CA LYS A 116 -17.96 -3.29 -19.10
C LYS A 116 -16.84 -2.99 -20.10
N VAL A 117 -17.22 -2.92 -21.36
CA VAL A 117 -16.37 -2.48 -22.47
C VAL A 117 -15.90 -1.06 -22.19
N PHE A 118 -14.57 -0.86 -22.20
CA PHE A 118 -13.96 0.47 -22.15
C PHE A 118 -14.28 1.23 -23.46
N PRO A 119 -14.56 2.55 -23.40
CA PRO A 119 -14.76 3.33 -24.63
C PRO A 119 -13.48 3.36 -25.46
N GLU A 120 -13.65 3.20 -26.77
CA GLU A 120 -12.56 3.20 -27.74
C GLU A 120 -11.92 4.59 -27.82
N ALA A 121 -10.58 4.63 -27.84
CA ALA A 121 -9.83 5.88 -27.82
C ALA A 121 -10.05 6.67 -29.12
N ILE A 122 -10.33 7.98 -28.99
CA ILE A 122 -10.51 8.88 -30.12
C ILE A 122 -9.14 9.20 -30.73
N THR A 123 -8.98 8.96 -32.03
CA THR A 123 -7.80 9.35 -32.80
C THR A 123 -7.80 10.85 -33.10
N VAL A 124 -6.67 11.51 -32.81
CA VAL A 124 -6.44 12.92 -33.13
C VAL A 124 -5.88 13.02 -34.56
N PRO A 125 -6.40 13.93 -35.41
CA PRO A 125 -5.85 14.14 -36.75
C PRO A 125 -4.43 14.72 -36.69
N LEU A 126 -3.58 14.26 -37.61
CA LEU A 126 -2.24 14.82 -37.87
C LEU A 126 -2.31 16.20 -38.53
#